data_AF-A0A8C9QCT5-F1
#
_entry.id   AF-A0A8C9QCT5-F1
#
_cell.length_a   1.000
_cell.length_b   1.000
_cell.length_c   1.000
_cell.angle_alpha   90.00
_cell.angle_beta   90.00
_cell.angle_gamma   90.00
#
_symmetry.space_group_name_H-M   'P 1'
#
loop_
_entity.id
_entity.type
_entity.pdbx_description
1 polymer ?
#
loop_
_entity_poly.entity_id
_entity_poly.type
_entity_poly.pdbx_seq_one_letter_code
_entity_poly.pdbx_strand_id
1 'polypeptide(L)'
;MEPSPLELPSDTVQRIAAELRCHPTDEQVALRLDEEDTLKHFRECFYIPKMQDLPPIDLSLVNKEENSIYFLGNSLGLQPKMVKTFLEEELDKWAKMGAYGHDVGKRPWIVGDESIVGLMKDIVGKYIIQIIPPTLIVISVI
;
A
#
# COMPACT_ATOMS: atom_id res chain seq x y z
N MET A 1 -10.19 30.65 -5.53
CA MET A 1 -10.30 30.01 -4.21
C MET A 1 -8.91 29.99 -3.64
N GLU A 2 -8.62 30.85 -2.68
CA GLU A 2 -7.34 30.74 -1.96
C GLU A 2 -7.30 29.40 -1.23
N PRO A 3 -6.18 28.65 -1.27
CA PRO A 3 -6.05 27.47 -0.44
C PRO A 3 -6.18 27.90 1.02
N SER A 4 -7.13 27.29 1.73
CA SER A 4 -7.24 27.39 3.18
C SER A 4 -5.85 27.18 3.78
N PRO A 5 -5.42 28.00 4.78
CA PRO A 5 -4.15 27.79 5.43
C PRO A 5 -4.13 26.37 5.98
N LEU A 6 -3.13 25.60 5.55
CA LEU A 6 -2.94 24.20 5.94
C LEU A 6 -2.97 24.10 7.48
N GLU A 7 -4.00 23.46 8.02
CA GLU A 7 -4.16 23.20 9.45
C GLU A 7 -3.06 22.23 9.91
N LEU A 8 -2.45 22.46 11.08
CA LEU A 8 -1.48 21.53 11.63
C LEU A 8 -2.21 20.27 12.14
N PRO A 9 -1.62 19.07 12.05
CA PRO A 9 -2.26 17.84 12.53
C PRO A 9 -2.69 17.89 14.00
N SER A 10 -1.91 18.58 14.85
CA SER A 10 -2.27 18.79 16.27
C SER A 10 -3.56 19.58 16.42
N ASP A 11 -3.76 20.60 15.59
CA ASP A 11 -4.92 21.48 15.63
C ASP A 11 -6.15 20.75 15.11
N THR A 12 -5.98 19.95 14.04
CA THR A 12 -7.02 19.05 13.52
C THR A 12 -7.51 18.08 14.58
N VAL A 13 -6.61 17.40 15.30
CA VAL A 13 -6.96 16.45 16.38
C VAL A 13 -7.71 17.17 17.51
N GLN A 14 -7.24 18.35 17.93
CA GLN A 14 -7.92 19.12 18.98
C GLN A 14 -9.31 19.59 18.55
N ARG A 15 -9.46 20.04 17.30
CA ARG A 15 -10.75 20.46 16.73
C ARG A 15 -11.75 19.31 16.68
N ILE A 16 -11.35 18.15 16.15
CA ILE A 16 -12.22 16.96 16.09
C ILE A 16 -12.61 16.50 17.49
N ALA A 17 -11.69 16.51 18.45
CA ALA A 17 -12.00 16.16 19.83
C ALA A 17 -13.04 17.10 20.46
N ALA A 18 -12.93 18.41 20.20
CA ALA A 18 -13.91 19.41 20.64
C ALA A 18 -15.29 19.21 19.98
N GLU A 19 -15.34 18.88 18.69
CA GLU A 19 -16.57 18.56 17.96
C GLU A 19 -17.27 17.32 18.53
N LEU A 20 -16.50 16.27 18.85
CA LEU A 20 -16.99 15.03 19.46
C LEU A 20 -17.25 15.15 20.97
N ARG A 21 -16.87 16.28 21.59
CA ARG A 21 -16.96 16.51 23.05
C ARG A 21 -16.21 15.45 23.88
N CYS A 22 -15.05 15.03 23.41
CA CYS A 22 -14.19 14.05 24.08
C CYS A 22 -12.76 14.62 24.29
N HIS A 23 -11.90 13.86 24.95
CA HIS A 23 -10.49 14.24 25.11
C HIS A 23 -9.72 13.96 23.80
N PRO A 24 -8.68 14.74 23.43
CA PRO A 24 -7.91 14.50 22.20
C PRO A 24 -7.23 13.13 22.07
N THR A 25 -7.11 12.40 23.17
CA THR A 25 -6.53 11.04 23.21
C THR A 25 -7.58 9.94 23.33
N ASP A 26 -8.85 10.29 23.19
CA ASP A 26 -9.97 9.34 23.21
C ASP A 26 -10.00 8.52 21.91
N GLU A 27 -10.38 7.25 22.00
CA GLU A 27 -10.51 6.35 20.86
C GLU A 27 -11.46 6.89 19.79
N GLN A 28 -12.51 7.62 20.20
CA GLN A 28 -13.49 8.22 19.29
C GLN A 28 -12.87 9.16 18.26
N VAL A 29 -11.77 9.83 18.60
CA VAL A 29 -11.05 10.72 17.68
C VAL A 29 -10.41 9.91 16.56
N ALA A 30 -9.78 8.78 16.88
CA ALA A 30 -9.18 7.89 15.88
C ALA A 30 -10.24 7.27 14.97
N LEU A 31 -11.35 6.78 15.54
CA LEU A 31 -12.47 6.23 14.77
C LEU A 31 -13.05 7.27 13.80
N ARG A 32 -13.16 8.53 14.23
CA ARG A 32 -13.65 9.61 13.35
C ARG A 32 -12.69 9.90 12.20
N LEU A 33 -11.39 9.91 12.47
CA LEU A 33 -10.37 10.09 11.43
C LEU A 33 -10.38 8.93 10.42
N ASP A 34 -10.56 7.70 10.89
CA ASP A 34 -10.71 6.52 10.03
C ASP A 34 -12.00 6.57 9.17
N GLU A 35 -13.09 7.15 9.70
CA GLU A 35 -14.33 7.34 8.95
C GLU A 35 -14.17 8.33 7.79
N GLU A 36 -13.49 9.45 8.05
CA GLU A 36 -13.26 10.55 7.11
C GLU A 36 -12.13 10.27 6.10
N ASP A 37 -11.28 9.26 6.35
CA ASP A 37 -10.23 8.87 5.42
C ASP A 37 -10.81 8.33 4.10
N THR A 38 -10.70 9.14 3.05
CA THR A 38 -11.10 8.77 1.69
C THR A 38 -10.28 7.60 1.12
N LEU A 39 -9.08 7.33 1.67
CA LEU A 39 -8.18 6.26 1.23
C LEU A 39 -8.36 4.95 2.00
N LYS A 40 -9.24 4.90 3.01
CA LYS A 40 -9.41 3.72 3.89
C LYS A 40 -9.65 2.40 3.15
N HIS A 41 -10.33 2.47 2.00
CA HIS A 41 -10.65 1.31 1.16
C HIS A 41 -9.39 0.64 0.59
N PHE A 42 -8.27 1.35 0.42
CA PHE A 42 -7.01 0.75 -0.02
C PHE A 42 -6.45 -0.26 0.98
N ARG A 43 -6.82 -0.17 2.26
CA ARG A 43 -6.44 -1.17 3.27
C ARG A 43 -6.87 -2.58 2.86
N GLU A 44 -8.00 -2.71 2.16
CA GLU A 44 -8.52 -3.99 1.68
C GLU A 44 -7.72 -4.57 0.50
N CYS A 45 -6.87 -3.77 -0.15
CA CYS A 45 -6.03 -4.20 -1.26
C CYS A 45 -4.79 -4.99 -0.81
N PHE A 46 -4.52 -5.09 0.50
CA PHE A 46 -3.34 -5.73 1.06
C PHE A 46 -3.68 -6.92 1.95
N TYR A 47 -2.74 -7.87 2.03
CA TYR A 47 -2.76 -8.91 3.06
C TYR A 47 -2.12 -8.36 4.34
N ILE A 48 -2.93 -8.16 5.38
CA ILE A 48 -2.45 -7.77 6.71
C ILE A 48 -2.34 -9.04 7.57
N PRO A 49 -1.18 -9.35 8.16
CA PRO A 49 -1.00 -10.50 9.03
C PRO A 49 -1.96 -10.47 10.22
N LYS A 50 -2.40 -11.64 10.68
CA LYS A 50 -3.13 -11.79 11.94
C LYS A 50 -2.16 -11.92 13.10
N MET A 51 -2.57 -11.46 14.28
CA MET A 51 -1.73 -11.55 15.49
C MET A 51 -1.29 -12.99 15.78
N GLN A 52 -2.15 -13.98 15.53
CA GLN A 52 -1.81 -15.40 15.74
C GLN A 52 -0.74 -15.96 14.82
N ASP A 53 -0.53 -15.37 13.63
CA ASP A 53 0.42 -15.87 12.64
C ASP A 53 1.81 -15.25 12.81
N LEU A 54 1.97 -14.27 13.69
CA LEU A 54 3.21 -13.53 13.88
C LEU A 54 4.12 -14.16 14.97
N PRO A 55 5.36 -14.54 14.63
CA PRO A 55 6.41 -14.76 15.63
C PRO A 55 7.01 -13.41 16.06
N PRO A 56 7.42 -13.16 17.32
CA PRO A 56 7.33 -13.96 18.55
C PRO A 56 6.22 -13.45 19.51
N ILE A 57 4.96 -13.42 19.08
CA ILE A 57 3.86 -12.88 19.91
C ILE A 57 3.47 -13.82 21.06
N ASP A 58 3.26 -13.26 22.25
CA ASP A 58 2.56 -13.93 23.35
C ASP A 58 1.04 -13.85 23.14
N LEU A 59 0.45 -14.97 22.73
CA LEU A 59 -0.98 -15.06 22.43
C LEU A 59 -1.89 -14.87 23.67
N SER A 60 -1.35 -14.86 24.88
CA SER A 60 -2.13 -14.54 26.09
C SER A 60 -2.39 -13.05 26.27
N LEU A 61 -1.62 -12.20 25.60
CA LEU A 61 -1.68 -10.73 25.71
C LEU A 61 -2.44 -10.06 24.56
N VAL A 62 -2.85 -10.82 23.53
CA VAL A 62 -3.45 -10.28 22.31
C VAL A 62 -4.71 -11.03 21.89
N ASN A 63 -5.55 -10.36 21.11
CA ASN A 63 -6.63 -11.03 20.40
C ASN A 63 -6.08 -11.72 19.14
N LYS A 64 -6.19 -13.04 19.06
CA LYS A 64 -5.60 -13.89 18.02
C LYS A 64 -6.07 -13.55 16.60
N GLU A 65 -7.34 -13.23 16.45
CA GLU A 65 -7.99 -13.00 15.15
C GLU A 65 -7.85 -11.56 14.66
N GLU A 66 -7.30 -10.69 15.50
CA GLU A 66 -7.10 -9.29 15.17
C GLU A 66 -5.95 -9.14 14.17
N ASN A 67 -6.06 -8.11 13.33
CA ASN A 67 -4.97 -7.75 12.45
C ASN A 67 -3.80 -7.21 13.27
N SER A 68 -2.58 -7.51 12.84
CA SER A 68 -1.39 -6.93 13.44
C SER A 68 -1.30 -5.42 13.20
N ILE A 69 -0.72 -4.70 14.16
CA ILE A 69 -0.30 -3.31 13.97
C ILE A 69 1.06 -3.33 13.25
N TYR A 70 1.02 -3.27 11.93
CA TYR A 70 2.22 -3.41 11.09
C TYR A 70 2.84 -2.04 10.75
N PHE A 71 3.80 -1.60 11.55
CA PHE A 71 4.56 -0.35 11.34
C PHE A 71 5.94 -0.56 10.68
N LEU A 72 6.16 -1.71 10.03
CA LEU A 72 7.41 -2.03 9.33
C LEU A 72 7.32 -1.87 7.79
N GLY A 73 6.30 -1.17 7.30
CA GLY A 73 6.04 -0.98 5.87
C GLY A 73 7.14 -0.23 5.11
N ASN A 74 7.95 0.56 5.81
CA ASN A 74 9.09 1.28 5.26
C ASN A 74 10.27 0.37 4.89
N SER A 75 10.37 -0.80 5.52
CA SER A 75 11.41 -1.81 5.22
C SER A 75 10.87 -2.88 4.29
N LEU A 76 9.72 -3.46 4.62
CA LEU A 76 9.04 -4.44 3.79
C LEU A 76 7.55 -4.11 3.73
N GLY A 77 7.09 -3.63 2.57
CA GLY A 77 5.69 -3.36 2.33
C GLY A 77 4.82 -4.62 2.40
N LEU A 78 3.57 -4.45 2.84
CA LEU A 78 2.60 -5.54 2.81
C LEU A 78 2.33 -5.99 1.36
N GLN A 79 2.05 -7.28 1.20
CA GLN A 79 1.78 -7.85 -0.12
C GLN A 79 0.42 -7.35 -0.66
N PRO A 80 0.38 -6.71 -1.85
CA PRO A 80 -0.88 -6.44 -2.53
C PRO A 80 -1.57 -7.75 -2.95
N LYS A 81 -2.88 -7.84 -2.77
CA LYS A 81 -3.67 -9.06 -3.08
C LYS A 81 -3.57 -9.48 -4.55
N MET A 82 -3.32 -8.53 -5.45
CA MET A 82 -3.20 -8.78 -6.89
C MET A 82 -1.87 -9.41 -7.33
N VAL A 83 -0.86 -9.49 -6.45
CA VAL A 83 0.44 -10.07 -6.80
C VAL A 83 0.28 -11.49 -7.35
N LYS A 84 -0.52 -12.33 -6.69
CA LYS A 84 -0.74 -13.72 -7.11
C LYS A 84 -1.37 -13.78 -8.51
N THR A 85 -2.40 -12.99 -8.76
CA THR A 85 -3.09 -12.94 -10.05
C THR A 85 -2.14 -12.54 -11.18
N PHE A 86 -1.31 -11.51 -10.97
CA PHE A 86 -0.36 -11.08 -12.00
C PHE A 86 0.74 -12.12 -12.27
N LEU A 87 1.20 -12.85 -11.25
CA LEU A 87 2.13 -13.95 -11.45
C LEU A 87 1.48 -15.10 -12.24
N GLU A 88 0.25 -15.49 -11.88
CA GLU A 88 -0.50 -16.53 -12.58
C GLU A 88 -0.72 -16.19 -14.05
N GLU A 89 -1.04 -14.93 -14.39
CA GLU A 89 -1.17 -14.48 -15.79
C GLU A 89 0.10 -14.76 -16.62
N GLU A 90 1.28 -14.45 -16.07
CA GLU A 90 2.55 -14.64 -16.79
C GLU A 90 3.00 -16.10 -16.81
N LEU A 91 2.77 -16.86 -15.73
CA LEU A 91 3.05 -18.31 -15.69
C LEU A 91 2.17 -19.08 -16.67
N ASP A 92 0.88 -18.73 -16.76
CA ASP A 92 -0.04 -19.33 -17.74
C ASP A 92 0.37 -19.01 -19.17
N LYS A 93 0.79 -17.77 -19.45
CA LYS A 93 1.31 -17.39 -20.77
C LYS A 93 2.54 -18.20 -21.13
N TRP A 94 3.46 -18.37 -20.18
CA TRP A 94 4.65 -19.18 -20.39
C TRP A 94 4.30 -20.64 -20.70
N ALA A 95 3.42 -21.25 -19.91
CA ALA A 95 2.98 -22.63 -20.12
C ALA A 95 2.28 -22.83 -21.48
N LYS A 96 1.49 -21.85 -21.95
CA LYS A 96 0.72 -21.94 -23.20
C LYS A 96 1.53 -21.61 -24.45
N MET A 97 2.43 -20.63 -24.37
CA MET A 97 3.04 -19.99 -25.54
C MET A 97 4.57 -20.09 -25.57
N GLY A 98 5.21 -20.55 -24.49
CA GLY A 98 6.67 -20.67 -24.43
C GLY A 98 7.36 -19.35 -24.80
N ALA A 99 8.33 -19.41 -25.71
CA ALA A 99 9.10 -18.26 -26.15
C ALA A 99 8.27 -17.15 -26.83
N TYR A 100 7.09 -17.46 -27.39
CA TYR A 100 6.26 -16.42 -28.01
C TYR A 100 5.77 -15.38 -27.00
N GLY A 101 5.78 -15.69 -25.69
CA GLY A 101 5.48 -14.73 -24.63
C GLY A 101 6.43 -13.52 -24.55
N HIS A 102 7.57 -13.56 -25.26
CA HIS A 102 8.46 -12.41 -25.44
C HIS A 102 7.77 -11.25 -26.16
N ASP A 103 7.03 -11.55 -27.23
CA ASP A 103 6.48 -10.54 -28.14
C ASP A 103 4.97 -10.33 -27.97
N VAL A 104 4.26 -11.30 -27.36
CA VAL A 104 2.79 -11.26 -27.28
C VAL A 104 2.24 -11.27 -25.85
N GLY A 105 0.98 -10.85 -25.73
CA GLY A 105 0.21 -10.85 -24.48
C GLY A 105 0.06 -9.45 -23.88
N LYS A 106 -0.56 -9.38 -22.70
CA LYS A 106 -0.84 -8.12 -21.99
C LYS A 106 0.45 -7.40 -21.56
N ARG A 107 1.50 -8.17 -21.23
CA ARG A 107 2.83 -7.68 -20.89
C ARG A 107 3.88 -8.48 -21.67
N PRO A 108 4.24 -8.07 -22.90
CA PRO A 108 5.31 -8.71 -23.64
C PRO A 108 6.61 -8.67 -22.83
N TRP A 109 7.31 -9.79 -22.67
CA TRP A 109 8.47 -9.84 -21.76
C TRP A 109 9.64 -8.97 -22.22
N ILE A 110 9.73 -8.67 -23.53
CA ILE A 110 10.81 -7.85 -24.09
C ILE A 110 10.73 -6.38 -23.66
N VAL A 111 9.53 -5.88 -23.33
CA VAL A 111 9.26 -4.50 -22.86
C VAL A 111 8.53 -4.50 -21.52
N GLY A 112 8.72 -5.57 -20.74
CA GLY A 112 7.99 -5.76 -19.48
C GLY A 112 8.25 -4.63 -18.48
N ASP A 113 9.48 -4.12 -18.44
CA ASP A 113 9.90 -2.99 -17.63
C ASP A 113 9.32 -1.65 -18.11
N GLU A 114 9.25 -1.41 -19.41
CA GLU A 114 8.62 -0.20 -19.97
C GLU A 114 7.12 -0.14 -19.66
N SER A 115 6.45 -1.29 -19.54
CA SER A 115 5.01 -1.37 -19.27
C SER A 115 4.59 -0.77 -17.91
N ILE A 116 5.51 -0.71 -16.94
CA ILE A 116 5.26 -0.18 -15.59
C ILE A 116 5.78 1.25 -15.38
N VAL A 117 6.65 1.73 -16.27
CA VAL A 117 7.26 3.07 -16.21
C VAL A 117 6.22 4.18 -16.17
N GLY A 118 5.14 4.06 -16.95
CA GLY A 118 4.07 5.06 -16.97
C GLY A 118 3.39 5.25 -15.61
N LEU A 119 3.21 4.16 -14.85
CA LEU A 119 2.54 4.17 -13.54
C LEU A 119 3.39 4.83 -12.46
N MET A 120 4.70 4.89 -12.67
CA MET A 120 5.68 5.37 -11.70
C MET A 120 5.92 6.89 -11.83
N LYS A 121 5.53 7.49 -12.96
CA LYS A 121 5.78 8.90 -13.30
C LYS A 121 5.25 9.86 -12.25
N ASP A 122 4.02 9.67 -11.80
CA ASP A 122 3.37 10.56 -10.84
C ASP A 122 3.89 10.38 -9.41
N ILE A 123 4.49 9.20 -9.12
CA ILE A 123 5.11 8.92 -7.82
C ILE A 123 6.44 9.66 -7.69
N VAL A 124 7.28 9.65 -8.73
CA VAL A 124 8.63 10.27 -8.70
C VAL A 124 8.68 11.69 -9.27
N GLY A 125 7.59 12.16 -9.88
CA GLY A 125 7.46 13.52 -10.44
C GLY A 125 8.32 13.80 -11.69
N LYS A 126 8.82 12.77 -12.38
CA LYS A 126 9.67 12.91 -13.59
C LYS A 126 9.39 11.82 -14.63
N TYR A 127 9.74 12.10 -15.90
CA TYR A 127 9.77 11.10 -16.97
C TYR A 127 10.88 10.08 -16.70
N ILE A 128 10.47 8.84 -16.41
CA ILE A 128 11.34 7.71 -16.06
C ILE A 128 11.88 7.10 -17.36
N ILE A 129 12.71 7.85 -18.08
CA ILE A 129 13.55 7.26 -19.14
C ILE A 129 14.96 6.97 -18.58
N GLN A 130 15.26 7.42 -17.35
CA GLN A 130 16.64 7.42 -16.84
C GLN A 130 16.89 6.55 -15.60
N ILE A 131 15.89 5.83 -15.08
CA ILE A 131 16.02 5.09 -13.81
C ILE A 131 15.47 3.66 -13.94
N ILE A 132 16.10 2.82 -14.75
CA ILE A 132 15.95 1.37 -14.63
C ILE A 132 17.35 0.72 -14.60
N PRO A 133 17.97 0.58 -13.43
CA PRO A 133 18.88 -0.53 -13.20
C PRO A 133 18.05 -1.83 -13.18
N PRO A 134 18.55 -2.96 -13.72
CA PRO A 134 17.81 -4.23 -13.87
C PRO A 134 17.51 -4.97 -12.56
N THR A 135 17.69 -4.32 -11.41
CA THR A 135 17.66 -4.96 -10.10
C THR A 135 17.11 -4.00 -9.07
N LEU A 136 15.85 -4.23 -8.70
CA LEU A 136 15.19 -3.78 -7.47
C LEU A 136 14.84 -2.28 -7.39
N ILE A 137 13.53 -1.98 -7.51
CA ILE A 137 12.97 -0.73 -7.01
C ILE A 137 12.14 -1.08 -5.76
N VAL A 138 12.63 -0.68 -4.58
CA VAL A 138 11.81 -0.51 -3.39
C VAL A 138 11.45 0.97 -3.34
N ILE A 139 10.21 1.34 -3.69
CA ILE A 139 9.71 2.66 -3.34
C ILE A 139 9.11 2.56 -1.95
N SER A 140 9.83 3.06 -0.96
CA SER A 140 9.24 3.44 0.31
C SER A 140 8.70 4.86 0.15
N VAL A 141 7.40 5.01 -0.05
CA VAL A 141 6.74 6.32 0.08
C VAL A 141 6.45 6.51 1.56
N ILE A 142 7.09 7.53 2.16
CA ILE A 142 6.75 8.09 3.48
C ILE A 142 5.80 9.27 3.23
#